data_AF-A0A4P9ZBR7-F1
#
_entry.id   AF-A0A4P9ZBR7-F1
#
_cell.length_a   1.000
_cell.length_b   1.000
_cell.length_c   1.000
_cell.angle_alpha   90.00
_cell.angle_beta   90.00
_cell.angle_gamma   90.00
#
_symmetry.space_group_name_H-M   'P 1'
#
loop_
_entity.id
_entity.type
_entity.pdbx_description
1 polymer ?
#
loop_
_entity_poly.entity_id
_entity_poly.type
_entity_poly.pdbx_seq_one_letter_code
_entity_poly.pdbx_strand_id
1 'polypeptide(L)'
;MVLSTCASLQWVPGDASELMHTLVFMSPADHFVDARIYKNQYPHIQEDFEDIFDWVIVGEKVPLSDSRIRFTHAVDLREIMTALKTNRPLLECRSGPDIGEFSPVEGSANRRETGTMVHPATGVPTEYVEIWRLLDPIRTTFETEVAEGDAWDATVCTATYRYSEGKRQGRVIVLGNWVQGVIYDSL
;
A
#
# COMPACT_ATOMS: atom_id res chain seq x y z
N MET A 1 -13.82 3.75 -4.56
CA MET A 1 -12.95 3.77 -3.35
C MET A 1 -12.76 2.35 -2.88
N VAL A 2 -11.70 2.07 -2.13
CA VAL A 2 -11.40 0.74 -1.60
C VAL A 2 -10.69 0.91 -0.25
N LEU A 3 -11.11 0.14 0.76
CA LEU A 3 -10.27 -0.21 1.90
C LEU A 3 -9.88 -1.67 1.73
N SER A 4 -8.59 -1.98 1.70
CA SER A 4 -8.12 -3.37 1.56
C SER A 4 -6.96 -3.69 2.47
N THR A 5 -6.90 -4.96 2.88
CA THR A 5 -5.77 -5.54 3.62
C THR A 5 -5.11 -6.63 2.79
N CYS A 6 -3.80 -6.80 2.97
CA CYS A 6 -3.09 -7.95 2.43
C CYS A 6 -3.30 -9.14 3.37
N ALA A 7 -3.93 -10.20 2.85
CA ALA A 7 -4.12 -11.44 3.58
C ALA A 7 -2.88 -12.33 3.55
N SER A 8 -2.04 -12.20 2.51
CA SER A 8 -0.74 -12.87 2.41
C SER A 8 0.09 -12.30 1.26
N LEU A 9 1.40 -12.21 1.47
CA LEU A 9 2.42 -11.99 0.45
C LEU A 9 3.31 -13.24 0.33
N GLN A 10 3.51 -13.68 -0.90
CA GLN A 10 4.44 -14.75 -1.25
C GLN A 10 5.50 -14.21 -2.21
N TRP A 11 6.77 -14.45 -1.89
CA TRP A 11 7.89 -14.28 -2.81
C TRP A 11 8.23 -15.64 -3.41
N VAL A 12 7.99 -15.86 -4.71
CA VAL A 12 8.13 -17.18 -5.34
C VAL A 12 9.62 -17.58 -5.43
N PRO A 13 10.00 -18.83 -5.09
CA PRO A 13 9.17 -19.99 -4.71
C PRO A 13 9.00 -20.19 -3.19
N GLY A 14 9.29 -19.19 -2.37
CA GLY A 14 9.12 -19.24 -0.92
C GLY A 14 7.65 -19.40 -0.48
N ASP A 15 7.45 -19.59 0.82
CA ASP A 15 6.11 -19.75 1.40
C ASP A 15 5.38 -18.41 1.52
N ALA A 16 4.05 -18.44 1.42
CA ALA A 16 3.22 -17.28 1.67
C ALA A 16 3.21 -16.94 3.17
N SER A 17 3.28 -15.65 3.50
CA SER A 17 3.19 -15.15 4.87
C SER A 17 2.52 -13.78 4.92
N GLU A 18 2.00 -13.37 6.07
CA GLU A 18 1.55 -11.99 6.29
C GLU A 18 2.21 -11.46 7.55
N LEU A 19 3.36 -10.81 7.37
CA LEU A 19 4.15 -10.26 8.47
C LEU A 19 3.69 -8.84 8.86
N MET A 20 2.82 -8.21 8.06
CA MET A 20 2.47 -6.80 8.19
C MET A 20 1.00 -6.60 8.57
N HIS A 21 0.70 -5.49 9.23
CA HIS A 21 -0.62 -4.88 9.24
C HIS A 21 -0.70 -3.94 8.04
N THR A 22 -0.97 -4.51 6.87
CA THR A 22 -1.13 -3.74 5.62
C THR A 22 -2.55 -3.19 5.52
N LEU A 23 -2.67 -1.88 5.34
CA LEU A 23 -3.91 -1.27 4.87
C LEU A 23 -3.63 -0.37 3.66
N VAL A 24 -4.46 -0.54 2.64
CA VAL A 24 -4.46 0.27 1.42
C VAL A 24 -5.77 1.00 1.31
N PHE A 25 -5.67 2.32 1.22
CA PHE A 25 -6.80 3.22 1.07
C PHE A 25 -6.77 3.73 -0.35
N MET A 26 -7.86 3.54 -1.09
CA MET A 26 -8.03 4.07 -2.44
C MET A 26 -9.25 4.98 -2.47
N SER A 27 -9.07 6.23 -2.89
CA SER A 27 -10.18 7.16 -3.07
C SER A 27 -11.02 6.81 -4.32
N PRO A 28 -12.21 7.42 -4.51
CA PRO A 28 -12.96 7.30 -5.76
C PRO A 28 -12.23 7.82 -7.00
N ALA A 29 -11.23 8.68 -6.82
CA ALA A 29 -10.41 9.24 -7.90
C ALA A 29 -9.09 8.47 -8.10
N ASP A 30 -9.04 7.19 -7.73
CA ASP A 30 -7.88 6.29 -7.94
C ASP A 30 -6.56 6.73 -7.27
N HIS A 31 -6.61 7.72 -6.38
CA HIS A 31 -5.54 8.03 -5.45
C HIS A 31 -5.41 6.97 -4.37
N PHE A 32 -4.20 6.51 -4.06
CA PHE A 32 -3.98 5.56 -2.98
C PHE A 32 -2.94 6.00 -1.95
N VAL A 33 -3.07 5.41 -0.75
CA VAL A 33 -2.06 5.35 0.31
C VAL A 33 -1.98 3.90 0.76
N ASP A 34 -0.81 3.26 0.65
CA ASP A 34 -0.50 1.92 1.17
C ASP A 34 0.62 2.07 2.21
N ALA A 35 0.37 1.58 3.41
CA ALA A 35 1.34 1.55 4.48
C ALA A 35 1.33 0.16 5.11
N ARG A 36 2.52 -0.42 5.22
CA ARG A 36 2.75 -1.79 5.68
C ARG A 36 3.62 -1.74 6.92
N ILE A 37 2.98 -1.91 8.08
CA ILE A 37 3.63 -1.86 9.40
C ILE A 37 3.90 -3.29 9.85
N TYR A 38 5.10 -3.61 10.34
CA TYR A 38 5.38 -4.94 10.88
C TYR A 38 4.51 -5.24 12.10
N LYS A 39 3.90 -6.44 12.16
CA LYS A 39 2.97 -6.83 13.25
C LYS A 39 3.61 -6.83 14.65
N ASN A 40 4.93 -7.01 14.72
CA ASN A 40 5.69 -7.02 15.96
C ASN A 40 6.34 -5.67 16.28
N GLN A 41 6.20 -4.66 15.42
CA GLN A 41 6.85 -3.36 15.57
C GLN A 41 5.78 -2.28 15.61
N TYR A 42 5.49 -1.80 16.82
CA TYR A 42 4.56 -0.71 17.00
C TYR A 42 5.33 0.62 17.02
N PRO A 43 4.87 1.67 16.32
CA PRO A 43 5.58 2.95 16.12
C PRO A 43 5.73 3.85 17.37
N HIS A 44 5.75 3.27 18.56
CA HIS A 44 5.83 3.95 19.85
C HIS A 44 7.26 4.09 20.41
N ILE A 45 8.26 3.52 19.74
CA ILE A 45 9.67 3.57 20.14
C ILE A 45 10.48 4.24 19.01
N GLN A 46 11.50 5.02 19.39
CA GLN A 46 12.47 5.62 18.45
C GLN A 46 13.32 4.52 17.79
N GLU A 47 12.75 3.84 16.80
CA GLU A 47 13.45 2.88 15.93
C GLU A 47 13.66 3.48 14.55
N ASP A 48 14.55 2.88 13.76
CA ASP A 48 14.74 3.28 12.37
C ASP A 48 13.44 3.02 11.60
N PHE A 49 13.08 3.91 10.67
CA PHE A 49 11.79 3.84 9.98
C PHE A 49 11.59 2.50 9.24
N GLU A 50 12.67 1.91 8.74
CA GLU A 50 12.69 0.59 8.07
C GLU A 50 12.52 -0.60 9.02
N ASP A 51 12.71 -0.41 10.33
CA ASP A 51 12.41 -1.44 11.33
C ASP A 51 10.90 -1.53 11.58
N ILE A 52 10.19 -0.40 11.45
CA ILE A 52 8.74 -0.31 11.70
C ILE A 52 7.93 -0.59 10.44
N PHE A 53 8.37 -0.07 9.30
CA PHE A 53 7.63 -0.14 8.03
C PHE A 53 8.39 -0.97 6.99
N ASP A 54 7.71 -1.95 6.41
CA ASP A 54 8.25 -2.68 5.25
C ASP A 54 8.18 -1.82 3.97
N TRP A 55 7.04 -1.15 3.79
CA TRP A 55 6.83 -0.28 2.65
C TRP A 55 5.74 0.75 2.94
N VAL A 56 5.96 1.97 2.45
CA VAL A 56 4.97 3.05 2.46
C VAL A 56 5.00 3.70 1.10
N ILE A 57 3.87 3.69 0.41
CA ILE A 57 3.71 4.28 -0.92
C ILE A 57 2.43 5.13 -0.98
N VAL A 58 2.54 6.26 -1.68
CA VAL A 58 1.42 7.13 -2.01
C VAL A 58 1.44 7.37 -3.50
N GLY A 59 0.29 7.24 -4.13
CA GLY A 59 0.31 7.18 -5.58
C GLY A 59 -1.04 7.20 -6.26
N GLU A 60 -1.01 6.94 -7.56
CA GLU A 60 -2.21 6.88 -8.38
C GLU A 60 -2.26 5.53 -9.09
N LYS A 61 -3.45 4.96 -9.12
CA LYS A 61 -3.74 3.76 -9.88
C LYS A 61 -4.00 4.16 -11.34
N VAL A 62 -3.28 3.53 -12.26
CA VAL A 62 -3.42 3.72 -13.71
C VAL A 62 -3.78 2.38 -14.35
N PRO A 63 -5.04 2.17 -14.76
CA PRO A 63 -5.44 0.97 -15.48
C PRO A 63 -4.66 0.82 -16.80
N LEU A 64 -4.10 -0.37 -17.04
CA LEU A 64 -3.46 -0.73 -18.31
C LEU A 64 -4.36 -1.66 -19.15
N SER A 65 -5.13 -2.51 -18.48
CA SER A 65 -6.20 -3.35 -19.03
C SER A 65 -7.22 -3.67 -17.93
N ASP A 66 -8.20 -4.55 -18.21
CA ASP A 66 -9.21 -4.98 -17.24
C ASP A 66 -8.62 -5.62 -15.98
N SER A 67 -7.46 -6.28 -16.11
CA SER A 67 -6.78 -7.01 -15.05
C SER A 67 -5.41 -6.44 -14.69
N ARG A 68 -4.82 -5.59 -15.53
CA ARG A 68 -3.49 -4.99 -15.29
C ARG A 68 -3.59 -3.57 -14.80
N ILE A 69 -2.89 -3.30 -13.71
CA ILE A 69 -2.84 -2.00 -13.07
C ILE A 69 -1.38 -1.59 -12.93
N ARG A 70 -1.07 -0.33 -13.27
CA ARG A 70 0.18 0.32 -12.89
C ARG A 70 -0.06 1.22 -11.67
N PHE A 71 0.80 1.12 -10.68
CA PHE A 71 0.82 2.03 -9.54
C PHE A 71 1.95 3.06 -9.75
N THR A 72 1.62 4.34 -9.72
CA THR A 72 2.60 5.42 -9.84
C THR A 72 2.89 6.01 -8.48
N HIS A 73 4.16 6.21 -8.11
CA HIS A 73 4.53 6.62 -6.75
C HIS A 73 4.90 8.10 -6.69
N ALA A 74 4.07 8.88 -5.99
CA ALA A 74 4.40 10.24 -5.57
C ALA A 74 5.32 10.24 -4.34
N VAL A 75 5.12 9.27 -3.43
CA VAL A 75 5.99 8.99 -2.28
C VAL A 75 6.27 7.49 -2.29
N ASP A 76 7.53 7.10 -2.12
CA ASP A 76 7.96 5.71 -1.97
C ASP A 76 9.09 5.64 -0.93
N LEU A 77 8.82 4.94 0.17
CA LEU A 77 9.77 4.79 1.26
C LEU A 77 11.11 4.23 0.80
N ARG A 78 11.11 3.23 -0.11
CA ARG A 78 12.34 2.56 -0.53
C ARG A 78 13.22 3.50 -1.34
N GLU A 79 12.62 4.33 -2.20
CA GLU A 79 13.33 5.37 -2.95
C GLU A 79 13.93 6.42 -2.01
N ILE A 80 13.17 6.85 -1.00
CA ILE A 80 13.59 7.84 0.00
C ILE A 80 14.75 7.30 0.86
N MET A 81 14.63 6.08 1.39
CA MET A 81 15.68 5.47 2.20
C MET A 81 16.94 5.22 1.39
N THR A 82 16.81 4.85 0.12
CA THR A 82 17.96 4.73 -0.80
C THR A 82 18.64 6.09 -1.00
N ALA A 83 17.88 7.15 -1.24
CA ALA A 83 18.41 8.51 -1.40
C ALA A 83 19.17 8.97 -0.13
N LEU A 84 18.60 8.73 1.05
CA LEU A 84 19.23 9.04 2.34
C LEU A 84 20.53 8.26 2.56
N LYS A 85 20.50 6.93 2.38
CA LYS A 85 21.66 6.05 2.62
C LYS A 85 22.79 6.29 1.64
N THR A 86 22.46 6.62 0.39
CA THR A 86 23.47 6.82 -0.67
C THR A 86 23.84 8.28 -0.90
N ASN A 87 23.15 9.22 -0.23
CA ASN A 87 23.27 10.65 -0.44
C ASN A 87 23.13 11.06 -1.92
N ARG A 88 22.17 10.45 -2.62
CA ARG A 88 21.85 10.75 -4.03
C ARG A 88 20.51 11.46 -4.15
N PRO A 89 20.28 12.23 -5.23
CA PRO A 89 18.96 12.80 -5.51
C PRO A 89 17.89 11.70 -5.59
N LEU A 90 16.70 11.98 -5.03
CA LEU A 90 15.56 11.04 -5.05
C LEU A 90 15.20 10.58 -6.48
N LEU A 91 15.38 11.46 -7.47
CA LEU A 91 15.12 11.16 -8.88
C LEU A 91 16.03 10.03 -9.43
N GLU A 92 17.22 9.86 -8.88
CA GLU A 92 18.17 8.79 -9.24
C GLU A 92 17.91 7.48 -8.51
N CYS A 93 17.03 7.50 -7.49
CA CYS A 93 16.69 6.35 -6.65
C CYS A 93 15.35 5.73 -7.01
N ARG A 94 14.73 6.15 -8.14
CA ARG A 94 13.41 5.70 -8.57
C ARG A 94 13.38 4.19 -8.82
N SER A 95 12.36 3.55 -8.28
CA SER A 95 12.07 2.14 -8.48
C SER A 95 11.63 1.86 -9.93
N GLY A 96 11.74 0.59 -10.34
CA GLY A 96 11.12 0.12 -11.58
C GLY A 96 9.58 0.27 -11.55
N PRO A 97 8.90 0.07 -12.67
CA PRO A 97 7.45 0.20 -12.74
C PRO A 97 6.77 -0.83 -11.85
N ASP A 98 5.91 -0.38 -10.94
CA ASP A 98 5.03 -1.23 -10.15
C ASP A 98 3.78 -1.58 -10.97
N ILE A 99 3.68 -2.84 -11.39
CA ILE A 99 2.59 -3.34 -12.22
C ILE A 99 2.11 -4.69 -11.67
N GLY A 100 0.84 -4.71 -11.26
CA GLY A 100 0.14 -5.91 -10.81
C GLY A 100 -0.86 -6.42 -11.85
N GLU A 101 -0.98 -7.74 -11.93
CA GLU A 101 -2.03 -8.48 -12.65
C GLU A 101 -3.01 -9.06 -11.63
N PHE A 102 -4.29 -8.71 -11.75
CA PHE A 102 -5.33 -9.09 -10.80
C PHE A 102 -6.25 -10.17 -11.35
N SER A 103 -6.53 -11.18 -10.51
CA SER A 103 -7.48 -12.25 -10.80
C SER A 103 -8.29 -12.63 -9.55
N PRO A 104 -9.50 -13.20 -9.69
CA PRO A 104 -10.26 -13.69 -8.54
C PRO A 104 -9.59 -14.92 -7.90
N VAL A 105 -9.76 -15.08 -6.59
CA VAL A 105 -9.38 -16.32 -5.88
C VAL A 105 -10.61 -17.22 -5.78
N GLU A 106 -10.57 -18.35 -6.50
CA GLU A 106 -11.67 -19.33 -6.55
C GLU A 106 -12.17 -19.72 -5.15
N GLY A 107 -13.49 -19.69 -4.97
CA GLY A 107 -14.13 -20.02 -3.69
C GLY A 107 -14.02 -18.95 -2.61
N SER A 108 -13.55 -17.74 -2.93
CA SER A 108 -13.47 -16.62 -1.97
C SER A 108 -13.83 -15.27 -2.59
N ALA A 109 -14.06 -14.26 -1.74
CA ALA A 109 -14.18 -12.86 -2.16
C ALA A 109 -12.82 -12.15 -2.33
N ASN A 110 -11.70 -12.85 -2.12
CA ASN A 110 -10.38 -12.26 -2.23
C ASN A 110 -9.94 -12.13 -3.70
N ARG A 111 -9.01 -11.22 -3.92
CA ARG A 111 -8.36 -10.99 -5.21
C ARG A 111 -6.89 -11.38 -5.11
N ARG A 112 -6.37 -12.00 -6.14
CA ARG A 112 -4.96 -12.30 -6.29
C ARG A 112 -4.32 -11.23 -7.15
N GLU A 113 -3.23 -10.67 -6.68
CA GLU A 113 -2.33 -9.83 -7.45
C GLU A 113 -1.02 -10.58 -7.69
N THR A 114 -0.50 -10.53 -8.91
CA THR A 114 0.81 -11.07 -9.24
C THR A 114 1.63 -10.05 -10.00
N GLY A 115 2.93 -10.05 -9.78
CA GLY A 115 3.85 -9.17 -10.50
C GLY A 115 5.29 -9.53 -10.22
N THR A 116 6.19 -8.60 -10.54
CA THR A 116 7.62 -8.72 -10.22
C THR A 116 8.06 -7.42 -9.57
N MET A 117 8.70 -7.54 -8.41
CA MET A 117 9.31 -6.39 -7.74
C MET A 117 10.65 -6.79 -7.11
N VAL A 118 11.47 -5.82 -6.73
CA VAL A 118 12.75 -6.09 -6.06
C VAL A 118 12.45 -6.63 -4.66
N HIS A 119 12.93 -7.84 -4.36
CA HIS A 119 12.76 -8.43 -3.04
C HIS A 119 13.60 -7.66 -2.02
N PRO A 120 13.03 -7.17 -0.91
CA PRO A 120 13.72 -6.29 0.03
C PRO A 120 14.96 -6.93 0.67
N ALA A 121 14.90 -8.21 1.05
CA ALA A 121 16.04 -8.91 1.65
C ALA A 121 17.18 -9.26 0.68
N THR A 122 16.93 -9.44 -0.63
CA THR A 122 17.95 -9.93 -1.58
C THR A 122 18.38 -8.88 -2.59
N GLY A 123 17.58 -7.82 -2.79
CA GLY A 123 17.81 -6.82 -3.84
C GLY A 123 17.60 -7.35 -5.26
N VAL A 124 17.04 -8.56 -5.43
CA VAL A 124 16.84 -9.20 -6.73
C VAL A 124 15.37 -9.09 -7.17
N PRO A 125 15.10 -8.75 -8.45
CA PRO A 125 13.75 -8.85 -9.01
C PRO A 125 13.17 -10.26 -8.82
N THR A 126 12.05 -10.35 -8.11
CA THR A 126 11.44 -11.61 -7.71
C THR A 126 9.94 -11.54 -8.00
N GLU A 127 9.38 -12.65 -8.47
CA GLU A 127 7.94 -12.77 -8.66
C GLU A 127 7.24 -12.81 -7.30
N TYR A 128 6.11 -12.11 -7.22
CA TYR A 128 5.30 -12.09 -6.02
C TYR A 128 3.85 -12.50 -6.31
N VAL A 129 3.20 -13.00 -5.26
CA VAL A 129 1.75 -13.23 -5.22
C VAL A 129 1.21 -12.59 -3.95
N GLU A 130 0.30 -11.63 -4.10
CA GLU A 130 -0.43 -11.03 -2.99
C GLU A 130 -1.90 -11.46 -3.04
N ILE A 131 -2.47 -11.78 -1.89
CA ILE A 131 -3.89 -12.05 -1.73
C ILE A 131 -4.52 -10.87 -1.00
N TRP A 132 -5.37 -10.15 -1.69
CA TRP A 132 -6.04 -8.95 -1.20
C TRP A 132 -7.47 -9.23 -0.77
N ARG A 133 -7.85 -8.69 0.39
CA ARG A 133 -9.22 -8.70 0.89
C ARG A 133 -9.76 -7.27 0.93
N LEU A 134 -10.96 -7.08 0.37
CA LEU A 134 -11.72 -5.84 0.48
C LEU A 134 -12.44 -5.80 1.83
N LEU A 135 -12.39 -4.66 2.50
CA LEU A 135 -12.92 -4.46 3.84
C LEU A 135 -14.02 -3.41 3.84
N ASP A 136 -15.04 -3.61 4.66
CA ASP A 136 -16.07 -2.61 4.91
C ASP A 136 -15.51 -1.47 5.76
N PRO A 137 -15.44 -0.22 5.26
CA PRO A 137 -14.82 0.90 5.95
C PRO A 137 -15.64 1.48 7.11
N ILE A 138 -16.87 1.00 7.35
CA ILE A 138 -17.71 1.40 8.48
C ILE A 138 -17.67 0.32 9.57
N ARG A 139 -17.73 -0.95 9.17
CA ARG A 139 -17.86 -2.08 10.09
C ARG A 139 -16.53 -2.70 10.50
N THR A 140 -15.49 -2.57 9.68
CA THR A 140 -14.15 -3.03 10.06
C THR A 140 -13.60 -2.16 11.19
N THR A 141 -13.05 -2.82 12.21
CA THR A 141 -12.37 -2.19 13.35
C THR A 141 -10.97 -2.78 13.50
N PHE A 142 -10.18 -2.26 14.44
CA PHE A 142 -8.85 -2.82 14.73
C PHE A 142 -8.89 -4.25 15.32
N GLU A 143 -10.02 -4.67 15.90
CA GLU A 143 -10.18 -6.02 16.48
C GLU A 143 -10.88 -6.99 15.54
N THR A 144 -11.63 -6.49 14.56
CA THR A 144 -12.48 -7.31 13.71
C THR A 144 -12.50 -6.79 12.28
N GLU A 145 -11.95 -7.60 11.37
CA GLU A 145 -12.07 -7.40 9.94
C GLU A 145 -13.45 -7.83 9.45
N VAL A 146 -14.13 -6.95 8.71
CA VAL A 146 -15.41 -7.26 8.08
C VAL A 146 -15.21 -7.14 6.58
N ALA A 147 -15.36 -8.24 5.85
CA ALA A 147 -15.27 -8.21 4.40
C ALA A 147 -16.32 -7.26 3.82
N GLU A 148 -15.96 -6.58 2.74
CA GLU A 148 -16.91 -5.77 1.97
C GLU A 148 -18.06 -6.66 1.47
N GLY A 149 -19.30 -6.26 1.75
CA GLY A 149 -20.51 -6.96 1.31
C GLY A 149 -21.07 -6.39 0.01
N ASP A 150 -22.07 -7.07 -0.56
CA ASP A 150 -22.68 -6.69 -1.85
C ASP A 150 -23.45 -5.36 -1.83
N ALA A 151 -23.86 -4.89 -0.65
CA ALA A 151 -24.60 -3.64 -0.48
C ALA A 151 -23.66 -2.55 0.03
N TRP A 152 -23.21 -1.69 -0.88
CA TRP A 152 -22.48 -0.48 -0.54
C TRP A 152 -23.42 0.48 0.20
N ASP A 153 -23.10 0.82 1.45
CA ASP A 153 -23.86 1.86 2.13
C ASP A 153 -23.52 3.20 1.47
N ALA A 154 -24.50 3.84 0.82
CA ALA A 154 -24.34 5.12 0.13
C ALA A 154 -23.89 6.27 1.05
N THR A 155 -23.71 6.00 2.33
CA THR A 155 -23.32 6.94 3.39
C THR A 155 -21.84 6.91 3.77
N VAL A 156 -21.00 6.07 3.16
CA VAL A 156 -19.56 6.03 3.50
C VAL A 156 -18.93 7.40 3.21
N CYS A 157 -18.55 8.10 4.27
CA CYS A 157 -17.85 9.38 4.18
C CYS A 157 -16.48 9.17 3.52
N THR A 158 -16.21 9.92 2.46
CA THR A 158 -14.90 9.90 1.79
C THR A 158 -14.34 11.30 1.67
N ALA A 159 -13.07 11.47 2.06
CA ALA A 159 -12.33 12.70 1.79
C ALA A 159 -10.92 12.36 1.33
N THR A 160 -10.36 13.20 0.45
CA THR A 160 -8.97 13.10 0.03
C THR A 160 -8.34 14.47 0.09
N TYR A 161 -7.27 14.59 0.86
CA TYR A 161 -6.52 15.80 1.04
C TYR A 161 -5.14 15.62 0.41
N ARG A 162 -4.74 16.58 -0.42
CA ARG A 162 -3.36 16.70 -0.88
C ARG A 162 -2.69 17.78 -0.03
N TYR A 163 -1.57 17.44 0.59
CA TYR A 163 -0.73 18.41 1.28
C TYR A 163 0.44 18.80 0.39
N SER A 164 0.72 20.09 0.31
CA SER A 164 1.87 20.64 -0.40
C SER A 164 2.22 22.01 0.18
N GLU A 165 3.36 22.09 0.85
CA GLU A 165 3.87 23.33 1.45
C GLU A 165 5.40 23.30 1.46
N GLY A 166 6.03 24.20 0.71
CA GLY A 166 7.48 24.21 0.54
C GLY A 166 7.99 22.87 -0.02
N LYS A 167 8.89 22.22 0.72
CA LYS A 167 9.42 20.89 0.39
C LYS A 167 8.55 19.73 0.90
N ARG A 168 7.49 20.01 1.67
CA ARG A 168 6.64 18.95 2.22
C ARG A 168 5.49 18.66 1.29
N GLN A 169 5.25 17.37 1.08
CA GLN A 169 4.17 16.88 0.25
C GLN A 169 3.58 15.61 0.84
N GLY A 170 2.32 15.34 0.54
CA GLY A 170 1.67 14.17 1.08
C GLY A 170 0.23 14.04 0.64
N ARG A 171 -0.39 12.96 1.13
CA ARG A 171 -1.80 12.69 0.91
C ARG A 171 -2.40 12.08 2.16
N VAL A 172 -3.63 12.46 2.46
CA VAL A 172 -4.46 11.87 3.51
C VAL A 172 -5.78 11.45 2.88
N ILE A 173 -6.19 10.21 3.12
CA ILE A 173 -7.47 9.67 2.66
C ILE A 173 -8.27 9.26 3.88
N VAL A 174 -9.53 9.70 3.92
CA VAL A 174 -10.55 9.29 4.89
C VAL A 174 -11.55 8.41 4.16
N LEU A 175 -11.79 7.21 4.70
CA LEU A 175 -12.78 6.25 4.20
C LEU A 175 -13.60 5.73 5.40
N GLY A 176 -14.85 6.15 5.51
CA GLY A 176 -15.72 5.76 6.62
C GLY A 176 -15.12 6.15 7.97
N ASN A 177 -14.85 5.15 8.81
CA ASN A 177 -14.26 5.33 10.15
C ASN A 177 -12.73 5.36 10.14
N TRP A 178 -12.11 5.25 8.98
CA TRP A 178 -10.67 5.08 8.84
C TRP A 178 -10.00 6.31 8.22
N VAL A 179 -8.79 6.61 8.67
CA VAL A 179 -7.92 7.63 8.07
C VAL A 179 -6.51 7.08 7.93
N GLN A 180 -5.92 7.27 6.76
CA GLN A 180 -4.52 6.96 6.51
C GLN A 180 -3.92 8.08 5.69
N GLY A 181 -2.71 8.48 6.05
CA GLY A 181 -2.02 9.55 5.35
C GLY A 181 -0.53 9.51 5.59
N VAL A 182 0.19 10.01 4.59
CA VAL A 182 1.64 10.09 4.60
C VAL A 182 2.00 11.51 4.19
N ILE A 183 2.82 12.14 5.01
CA ILE A 183 3.44 13.44 4.73
C ILE A 183 4.94 13.24 4.79
N TYR A 184 5.62 13.70 3.75
CA TYR A 184 7.05 13.56 3.57
C TYR A 184 7.66 14.94 3.35
N ASP A 185 8.81 15.19 3.97
CA ASP A 185 9.65 16.36 3.70
C ASP A 185 10.70 15.99 2.65
N SER A 186 10.54 16.50 1.43
CA SER A 186 11.54 16.27 0.38
C SER A 186 12.88 16.90 0.76
N LEU A 187 13.92 16.07 0.81
CA LEU A 187 15.29 16.47 1.13
C LEU A 187 15.81 17.53 0.14
#